data_AF-A0A6J6XZJ6-F1
#
_entry.id   AF-A0A6J6XZJ6-F1
#
_cell.length_a   1.000
_cell.length_b   1.000
_cell.length_c   1.000
_cell.angle_alpha   90.00
_cell.angle_beta   90.00
_cell.angle_gamma   90.00
#
_symmetry.space_group_name_H-M   'P 1'
#
loop_
_entity.id
_entity.type
_entity.pdbx_description
1 polymer ?
#
loop_
_entity_poly.entity_id
_entity_poly.type
_entity_poly.pdbx_seq_one_letter_code
_entity_poly.pdbx_strand_id
1 'polypeptide(L)'
;MLALTVDTAKNIAIAVVGVFVITAIISAKLMASVTKKAIMFLVLGALSLGVFTQRQALESCANKVKDDVGTAETTCTFFGTDIHINTTLP
;
A
#
# COMPACT_ATOMS: atom_id res chain seq x y z
N MET A 1 51.79 -26.20 8.93
CA MET A 1 50.39 -26.66 8.78
C MET A 1 49.66 -26.23 10.03
N LEU A 2 48.58 -25.44 9.94
CA LEU A 2 47.86 -24.99 11.12
C LEU A 2 47.38 -26.23 11.87
N ALA A 3 48.05 -26.58 12.98
CA ALA A 3 47.65 -27.64 13.89
C ALA A 3 46.47 -27.13 14.72
N LEU A 4 45.37 -26.84 14.02
CA LEU A 4 44.08 -26.64 14.65
C LEU A 4 43.64 -28.04 15.08
N THR A 5 43.71 -28.31 16.37
CA THR A 5 43.24 -29.58 16.95
C THR A 5 41.85 -29.87 16.41
N VAL A 6 41.57 -31.12 16.05
CA VAL A 6 40.30 -31.54 15.41
C VAL A 6 39.08 -31.04 16.20
N ASP A 7 39.18 -31.01 17.52
CA ASP A 7 38.17 -30.45 18.43
C ASP A 7 37.94 -28.94 18.25
N THR A 8 39.00 -28.16 18.07
CA THR A 8 38.92 -26.72 17.81
C THR A 8 38.23 -26.45 16.46
N ALA A 9 38.57 -27.20 15.42
CA ALA A 9 37.92 -27.07 14.11
C ALA A 9 36.42 -27.40 14.18
N LYS A 10 36.04 -28.44 14.94
CA LYS A 10 34.65 -28.84 15.15
C LYS A 10 33.85 -27.76 15.89
N ASN A 11 34.41 -27.18 16.96
CA ASN A 11 33.73 -26.13 17.71
C ASN A 11 33.55 -24.86 16.89
N ILE A 12 34.55 -24.46 16.10
CA ILE A 12 34.44 -23.31 15.20
C ILE A 12 33.37 -23.57 14.14
N ALA A 13 33.31 -24.77 13.56
CA ALA A 13 32.29 -25.12 12.58
C ALA A 13 30.87 -25.01 13.17
N ILE A 14 30.65 -25.51 14.40
CA ILE A 14 29.36 -25.40 15.09
C ILE A 14 29.01 -23.93 15.36
N ALA A 15 29.98 -23.13 15.81
CA ALA A 15 29.76 -21.71 16.06
C ALA A 15 29.40 -20.95 14.78
N VAL A 16 30.09 -21.22 13.67
CA VAL A 16 29.81 -20.61 12.36
C VAL A 16 28.42 -20.98 11.85
N VAL A 17 28.03 -22.26 11.96
CA VAL A 17 26.68 -22.70 11.59
C VAL A 17 25.64 -22.02 12.46
N GLY A 18 25.88 -21.90 13.77
CA GLY A 18 25.01 -21.19 14.69
C GLY A 18 24.79 -19.73 14.29
N VAL A 19 25.87 -19.00 13.95
CA VAL A 19 25.79 -17.63 13.44
C VAL A 19 24.95 -17.57 12.16
N PHE A 20 25.21 -18.47 11.20
CA PHE A 20 24.49 -18.50 9.93
C PHE A 20 22.98 -18.70 10.11
N VAL A 21 22.59 -19.59 11.02
CA VAL A 21 21.18 -19.83 11.34
C VAL A 21 20.54 -18.58 11.95
N ILE A 22 21.22 -17.91 12.88
CA ILE A 22 20.72 -16.68 13.49
C ILE A 22 20.55 -15.59 12.42
N THR A 23 21.56 -15.39 11.58
CA THR A 23 21.51 -14.40 10.50
C THR A 23 20.39 -14.72 9.50
N ALA A 24 20.16 -15.99 9.18
CA ALA A 24 19.05 -16.41 8.31
C ALA A 24 17.67 -16.10 8.92
N ILE A 25 17.50 -16.28 10.23
CA ILE A 25 16.24 -15.94 10.91
C ILE A 25 16.00 -14.42 10.89
N ILE A 26 17.04 -13.64 11.15
CA ILE A 26 16.96 -12.17 11.13
C ILE A 26 16.61 -11.67 9.73
N SER A 27 17.29 -12.18 8.70
CA SER A 27 17.05 -11.78 7.31
C SER A 27 15.64 -12.16 6.84
N ALA A 28 15.14 -13.35 7.19
CA ALA A 28 13.78 -13.77 6.90
C ALA A 28 12.73 -12.84 7.56
N LYS A 29 12.95 -12.45 8.82
CA LYS A 29 12.07 -11.50 9.51
C LYS A 29 12.10 -10.11 8.88
N LEU A 30 13.29 -9.66 8.46
CA LEU A 30 13.44 -8.37 7.79
C LEU A 30 12.64 -8.35 6.48
N MET A 31 12.80 -9.37 5.63
CA MET A 31 12.07 -9.48 4.36
C MET A 31 10.56 -9.52 4.58
N ALA A 32 10.07 -10.31 5.54
CA ALA A 32 8.65 -10.37 5.88
C ALA A 32 8.09 -9.00 6.35
N SER A 33 8.90 -8.19 7.03
CA SER A 33 8.50 -6.83 7.44
C SER A 33 8.44 -5.86 6.26
N VAL A 34 9.37 -5.98 5.30
CA VAL A 34 9.45 -5.12 4.11
C VAL A 34 8.27 -5.38 3.19
N THR A 35 7.91 -6.65 2.94
CA THR A 35 6.77 -7.00 2.10
C THR A 35 5.46 -6.43 2.67
N LYS A 36 5.24 -6.55 3.99
CA LYS A 36 4.05 -5.99 4.64
C LYS A 36 3.98 -4.47 4.51
N LYS A 37 5.11 -3.78 4.72
CA LYS A 37 5.18 -2.32 4.54
C LYS A 37 4.93 -1.93 3.09
N ALA A 38 5.51 -2.64 2.13
CA ALA A 38 5.33 -2.37 0.70
C ALA A 38 3.86 -2.50 0.29
N ILE A 39 3.16 -3.56 0.73
CA ILE A 39 1.73 -3.75 0.47
C ILE A 39 0.93 -2.59 1.09
N MET A 40 1.25 -2.20 2.33
CA MET A 40 0.56 -1.08 2.98
C MET A 40 0.75 0.24 2.24
N PHE A 41 1.96 0.55 1.77
CA PHE A 41 2.22 1.72 0.94
C PHE A 41 1.48 1.66 -0.40
N LEU A 42 1.40 0.47 -1.01
CA LEU A 42 0.67 0.28 -2.27
C LEU A 42 -0.83 0.54 -2.06
N VAL A 43 -1.43 -0.04 -1.02
CA VAL A 43 -2.85 0.15 -0.70
C VAL A 43 -3.14 1.61 -0.36
N LEU A 44 -2.36 2.23 0.52
CA LEU A 44 -2.55 3.65 0.87
C LEU A 44 -2.30 4.58 -0.32
N GLY A 45 -1.33 4.25 -1.18
CA GLY A 45 -1.08 4.97 -2.42
C GLY A 45 -2.26 4.88 -3.40
N ALA A 46 -2.79 3.67 -3.61
CA ALA A 46 -3.96 3.43 -4.44
C ALA A 46 -5.21 4.14 -3.89
N LEU A 47 -5.43 4.11 -2.57
CA LEU A 47 -6.51 4.85 -1.92
C LEU A 47 -6.35 6.36 -2.09
N SER A 48 -5.13 6.88 -1.94
CA SER A 48 -4.83 8.31 -2.14
C SER A 48 -5.11 8.75 -3.57
N LEU A 49 -4.71 7.95 -4.56
CA LEU A 49 -5.02 8.20 -5.97
C LEU A 49 -6.54 8.12 -6.23
N GLY A 50 -7.23 7.14 -5.64
CA GLY A 50 -8.67 7.01 -5.74
C GLY A 50 -9.44 8.17 -5.10
N VAL A 51 -8.94 8.76 -4.02
CA VAL A 51 -9.53 9.96 -3.40
C VAL A 51 -9.25 11.20 -4.26
N PHE A 52 -8.07 11.30 -4.86
CA PHE A 52 -7.71 12.42 -5.73
C PHE A 52 -8.56 12.47 -7.01
N THR A 53 -8.90 11.32 -7.60
CA THR A 53 -9.82 11.25 -8.74
C THR A 53 -11.26 11.57 -8.32
N GLN A 54 -11.68 11.13 -7.13
CA GLN A 54 -13.00 11.47 -6.58
C GLN A 54 -13.17 12.99 -6.33
N ARG A 55 -12.12 13.67 -5.85
CA ARG A 55 -12.16 15.13 -5.66
C ARG A 55 -12.39 15.88 -6.98
N GLN A 56 -11.73 15.45 -8.06
CA GLN A 56 -11.91 16.06 -9.38
C GLN A 56 -13.31 15.81 -9.97
N ALA A 57 -13.89 14.63 -9.73
CA ALA A 57 -15.26 14.33 -10.13
C ALA A 57 -16.28 15.21 -9.38
N LEU A 58 -16.08 15.44 -8.08
CA LEU A 58 -16.89 16.35 -7.26
C LEU A 58 -16.79 17.80 -7.74
N GLU A 59 -15.58 18.31 -8.00
CA GLU A 59 -15.37 19.67 -8.50
C GLU A 59 -16.03 19.85 -9.90
N SER A 60 -15.93 18.84 -10.76
CA SER A 60 -16.59 18.86 -12.09
C SER A 60 -18.11 18.80 -11.99
N CYS A 61 -18.65 17.99 -11.07
CA CYS A 61 -20.09 17.90 -10.80
C CYS A 61 -20.65 19.21 -10.23
N ALA A 62 -19.94 19.81 -9.27
CA ALA A 62 -20.32 21.09 -8.68
C ALA A 62 -20.29 22.25 -9.69
N ASN A 63 -19.33 22.24 -10.63
CA ASN A 63 -19.27 23.22 -11.71
C ASN A 63 -20.42 23.03 -12.72
N LYS A 64 -20.77 21.79 -13.08
CA LYS A 64 -21.93 21.53 -13.95
C LYS A 64 -23.25 21.98 -13.33
N VAL A 65 -23.49 21.69 -12.06
CA VAL A 65 -24.71 22.13 -11.35
C VAL A 65 -24.77 23.65 -11.21
N LYS A 66 -23.62 24.34 -11.14
CA LYS A 66 -23.56 25.81 -11.11
C LYS A 66 -23.83 26.46 -12.47
N ASP A 67 -23.41 25.83 -13.56
CA ASP A 67 -23.68 26.33 -14.92
C ASP A 67 -25.11 26.00 -15.38
N ASP A 68 -25.69 24.89 -14.93
CA ASP A 68 -27.10 24.53 -15.14
C ASP A 68 -28.01 25.26 -14.13
N VAL A 69 -28.11 26.58 -14.27
CA VAL A 69 -29.06 27.42 -13.52
C VAL A 69 -30.48 27.17 -14.03
N GLY A 70 -31.09 26.06 -13.60
CA GLY A 70 -32.50 25.76 -13.85
C GLY A 70 -32.73 24.32 -14.27
N THR A 71 -33.16 23.50 -13.31
CA THR A 71 -33.72 22.14 -13.51
C THR A 71 -32.86 21.20 -14.35
N ALA A 72 -31.79 20.63 -13.78
CA ALA A 72 -31.05 19.58 -14.45
C ALA A 72 -30.76 18.42 -13.49
N GLU A 73 -31.43 17.28 -13.72
CA GLU A 73 -31.00 16.00 -13.17
C GLU A 73 -29.56 15.74 -13.63
N THR A 74 -28.60 15.90 -12.72
CA THR A 74 -27.19 15.75 -13.06
C THR A 74 -26.73 14.39 -12.55
N THR A 75 -26.27 13.54 -13.46
CA THR A 75 -25.73 12.21 -13.13
C THR A 75 -24.24 12.34 -12.90
N CYS A 76 -23.78 12.07 -11.68
CA CYS A 76 -22.37 12.12 -11.32
C CYS A 76 -21.91 10.74 -10.87
N THR A 77 -20.99 10.13 -11.63
CA THR A 77 -20.39 8.84 -11.29
C THR A 77 -19.43 9.00 -10.12
N PHE A 78 -19.77 8.39 -8.98
CA PHE A 78 -18.95 8.33 -7.78
C PHE A 78 -18.53 6.89 -7.55
N PHE A 79 -17.23 6.59 -7.67
CA PHE A 79 -16.68 5.25 -7.43
C PHE A 79 -17.34 4.14 -8.27
N GLY A 80 -17.67 4.43 -9.53
CA GLY A 80 -18.37 3.49 -10.42
C GLY A 80 -19.86 3.33 -10.12
N THR A 81 -20.40 4.13 -9.21
CA THR A 81 -21.83 4.19 -8.91
C THR A 81 -22.36 5.53 -9.41
N ASP A 82 -23.31 5.49 -10.33
CA ASP A 82 -23.94 6.70 -10.84
C ASP A 82 -24.88 7.28 -9.79
N ILE A 83 -24.54 8.47 -9.27
CA ILE A 83 -25.39 9.21 -8.35
C ILE A 83 -26.15 10.25 -9.14
N HIS A 84 -27.46 10.03 -9.27
CA HIS A 84 -28.38 10.99 -9.83
C HIS A 84 -28.73 12.03 -8.76
N ILE A 85 -28.25 13.26 -8.94
CA ILE A 85 -28.59 14.37 -8.05
C ILE A 85 -29.77 15.10 -8.68
N ASN A 86 -30.96 14.88 -8.12
CA ASN A 86 -32.14 15.69 -8.44
C ASN A 86 -32.18 16.89 -7.49
N THR A 87 -31.78 18.05 -7.98
CA THR A 87 -31.91 19.30 -7.23
C THR A 87 -33.30 19.87 -7.50
N THR A 88 -34.31 19.43 -6.74
CA THR A 88 -35.56 20.19 -6.64
C THR A 88 -35.31 21.35 -5.69
N LEU A 89 -34.97 22.52 -6.24
CA LEU A 89 -34.85 23.76 -5.47
C LEU A 89 -36.27 24.33 -5.22
N PRO A 90 -36.66 24.68 -3.99
CA PRO A 90 -37.72 25.68 -3.77
C PRO A 90 -37.23 27.10 -4.07
#